data_AF-A0A925WYL9-F1
#
_entry.id   AF-A0A925WYL9-F1
#
_cell.length_a   1.000
_cell.length_b   1.000
_cell.length_c   1.000
_cell.angle_alpha   90.00
_cell.angle_beta   90.00
_cell.angle_gamma   90.00
#
_symmetry.space_group_name_H-M   'P 1'
#
loop_
_entity.id
_entity.type
_entity.pdbx_description
1 polymer ?
#
loop_
_entity_poly.entity_id
_entity_poly.type
_entity_poly.pdbx_seq_one_letter_code
_entity_poly.pdbx_strand_id
1 'polypeptide(L)'
;MYISLNHKTTFLRLALIPLASSTASGAILVGNLSEPYRSATPIANPEYWSAQSFVVDTQSYPLNWIEALVGEGFGGPDVVAELRIADESGEMVQGPAGLLTNFVAPDMAGPRSNRLFSPVSPVTLQASTKYWFVMGCSNTGGFDWGYIDSNGQEGTGSISDFADSSTGGVDWIYRGIDFPYFMQVNVGETGLEWNFDGDGDWSLATNWLGGPPNAVGAAANFGSAISDPRTVTVDLPKTVGEINFTNFTKYTLAGPGVITIETATGPGVIKVAQGEHQIDAPLQLAVDTQIRVMPMNFGLTITDLQPATVAINKMGPGKLTVNQVRTTALSIDAGTVTIMTNGTNTGASRVDTLTITGGATPGSTLDLNDNDLVVTNSSYADITSAIAHARNGGAWGRRGITSSAARDATPKNQTLGTLTGTQYLSLGSTTFDDFEITAADTLVKYTFYGDTDFNGLVDFDDYSRTDNGFNNGGTDWFHGDFDYNGIVDFDDYSVIDMAFNTQTGTLRRAMEYLEGSDRSDKGMNTPSLQLVQRHFDQFGDAYASSFLNAVPEPASCSLAALVFTSMMSRRRHPERQRGIWG
;
A
#
# COMPACT_ATOMS: atom_id res chain seq x y z
N MET A 1 -0.95 52.61 40.91
CA MET A 1 -0.17 52.09 42.06
C MET A 1 -0.57 50.63 42.23
N TYR A 2 0.43 49.74 42.20
CA TYR A 2 0.40 48.27 42.35
C TYR A 2 -0.67 47.75 43.34
N ILE A 3 -1.27 46.56 43.20
CA ILE A 3 -0.71 45.19 43.38
C ILE A 3 -1.79 44.18 42.89
N SER A 4 -1.50 43.28 41.92
CA SER A 4 -1.30 41.80 42.06
C SER A 4 -2.50 41.00 42.61
N LEU A 5 -2.86 39.79 42.20
CA LEU A 5 -2.40 38.79 41.22
C LEU A 5 -3.60 37.81 41.15
N ASN A 6 -3.88 37.17 40.01
CA ASN A 6 -4.32 35.77 40.06
C ASN A 6 -4.09 35.10 38.71
N HIS A 7 -3.08 34.23 38.69
CA HIS A 7 -2.84 33.26 37.65
C HIS A 7 -4.04 32.30 37.55
N LYS A 8 -4.60 32.17 36.35
CA LYS A 8 -5.27 30.94 35.93
C LYS A 8 -4.45 30.32 34.82
N THR A 9 -3.74 29.27 35.19
CA THR A 9 -3.13 28.26 34.31
C THR A 9 -4.22 27.62 33.45
N THR A 10 -4.26 27.96 32.17
CA THR A 10 -5.07 27.27 31.18
C THR A 10 -4.39 25.94 30.85
N PHE A 11 -4.78 24.87 31.53
CA PHE A 11 -4.51 23.52 31.06
C PHE A 11 -5.32 23.29 29.78
N LEU A 12 -4.62 23.30 28.64
CA LEU A 12 -5.17 22.83 27.37
C LEU A 12 -5.37 21.31 27.52
N ARG A 13 -6.59 20.88 27.85
CA ARG A 13 -6.98 19.48 27.77
C ARG A 13 -6.98 19.10 26.30
N LEU A 14 -5.94 18.36 25.88
CA LEU A 14 -5.94 17.61 24.64
C LEU A 14 -7.17 16.69 24.70
N ALA A 15 -8.18 16.97 23.89
CA ALA A 15 -9.30 16.06 23.72
C ALA A 15 -8.74 14.81 23.05
N LEU A 16 -8.53 13.77 23.86
CA LEU A 16 -8.37 12.41 23.38
C LEU A 16 -9.69 12.07 22.67
N ILE A 17 -9.71 12.17 21.35
CA ILE A 17 -10.81 11.62 20.55
C ILE A 17 -10.71 10.10 20.77
N PRO A 18 -11.71 9.45 21.38
CA PRO A 18 -11.74 8.00 21.37
C PRO A 18 -11.87 7.61 19.90
N LEU A 19 -10.86 6.91 19.37
CA LEU A 19 -11.07 6.09 18.18
C LEU A 19 -12.24 5.18 18.53
N ALA A 20 -13.39 5.44 17.89
CA ALA A 20 -14.42 4.43 17.81
C ALA A 20 -13.76 3.23 17.13
N SER A 21 -13.46 2.19 17.91
CA SER A 21 -13.36 0.85 17.35
C SER A 21 -14.64 0.68 16.54
N SER A 22 -14.52 0.47 15.22
CA SER A 22 -15.64 -0.07 14.46
C SER A 22 -16.05 -1.34 15.18
N THR A 23 -17.13 -1.29 15.93
CA THR A 23 -17.84 -2.50 16.34
C THR A 23 -18.14 -3.19 15.03
N ALA A 24 -17.53 -4.36 14.80
CA ALA A 24 -17.81 -5.19 13.64
C ALA A 24 -19.34 -5.26 13.50
N SER A 25 -19.87 -4.63 12.45
CA SER A 25 -21.32 -4.52 12.28
C SER A 25 -21.76 -5.81 11.61
N GLY A 26 -22.35 -6.74 12.37
CA GLY A 26 -22.91 -7.95 11.79
C GLY A 26 -24.00 -7.64 10.76
N ALA A 27 -24.11 -8.47 9.73
CA ALA A 27 -25.17 -8.39 8.73
C ALA A 27 -26.39 -9.23 9.14
N ILE A 28 -27.57 -8.89 8.61
CA ILE A 28 -28.77 -9.73 8.72
C ILE A 28 -28.75 -10.72 7.57
N LEU A 29 -28.53 -12.01 7.87
CA LEU A 29 -28.56 -13.07 6.87
C LEU A 29 -29.99 -13.31 6.39
N VAL A 30 -30.91 -13.44 7.33
CA VAL A 30 -32.34 -13.63 7.07
C VAL A 30 -33.11 -13.07 8.25
N GLY A 31 -34.24 -12.42 8.02
CA GLY A 31 -35.11 -12.01 9.11
C GLY A 31 -36.50 -11.60 8.65
N ASN A 32 -37.44 -11.62 9.57
CA ASN A 32 -38.78 -11.07 9.37
C ASN A 32 -39.27 -10.27 10.59
N LEU A 33 -38.40 -9.97 11.57
CA LEU A 33 -38.74 -9.27 12.82
C LEU A 33 -39.29 -7.85 12.61
N SER A 34 -39.01 -7.23 11.46
CA SER A 34 -39.51 -5.89 11.11
C SER A 34 -40.96 -5.88 10.64
N GLU A 35 -41.57 -7.05 10.38
CA GLU A 35 -42.96 -7.14 9.92
C GLU A 35 -43.99 -7.00 11.06
N PRO A 36 -45.19 -6.48 10.79
CA PRO A 36 -46.22 -6.31 11.80
C PRO A 36 -46.72 -7.65 12.35
N TYR A 37 -46.70 -7.79 13.68
CA TYR A 37 -47.21 -8.95 14.40
C TYR A 37 -48.67 -9.30 14.04
N ARG A 38 -48.94 -10.56 13.65
CA ARG A 38 -50.29 -11.04 13.29
C ARG A 38 -50.87 -12.09 14.25
N SER A 39 -50.07 -13.05 14.72
CA SER A 39 -50.55 -14.14 15.61
C SER A 39 -49.38 -14.86 16.31
N ALA A 40 -49.68 -15.82 17.20
CA ALA A 40 -48.69 -16.70 17.82
C ALA A 40 -49.13 -18.15 17.90
N THR A 41 -48.12 -19.02 17.94
CA THR A 41 -48.28 -20.43 18.28
C THR A 41 -47.94 -20.60 19.76
N PRO A 42 -48.90 -21.04 20.59
CA PRO A 42 -48.61 -21.43 21.96
C PRO A 42 -47.82 -22.74 21.96
N ILE A 43 -46.62 -22.72 22.51
CA ILE A 43 -45.77 -23.90 22.66
C ILE A 43 -45.91 -24.35 24.11
N ALA A 44 -46.89 -25.24 24.31
CA ALA A 44 -47.36 -25.73 25.60
C ALA A 44 -46.96 -27.20 25.76
N ASN A 45 -46.54 -27.63 26.97
CA ASN A 45 -46.12 -29.00 27.34
C ASN A 45 -44.63 -29.30 27.03
N PRO A 46 -43.86 -30.00 27.91
CA PRO A 46 -42.46 -30.42 27.67
C PRO A 46 -42.24 -31.29 26.43
N GLU A 47 -43.31 -31.71 25.77
CA GLU A 47 -43.28 -32.55 24.57
C GLU A 47 -43.40 -31.76 23.26
N TYR A 48 -43.80 -30.47 23.30
CA TYR A 48 -43.96 -29.65 22.10
C TYR A 48 -42.71 -28.82 21.80
N TRP A 49 -42.14 -29.10 20.64
CA TRP A 49 -40.99 -28.40 20.07
C TRP A 49 -41.42 -27.79 18.75
N SER A 50 -40.92 -26.60 18.44
CA SER A 50 -41.15 -25.93 17.16
C SER A 50 -39.83 -25.53 16.54
N ALA A 51 -39.79 -25.52 15.22
CA ALA A 51 -38.60 -25.19 14.48
C ALA A 51 -38.93 -24.33 13.25
N GLN A 52 -38.08 -23.35 12.99
CA GLN A 52 -38.07 -22.58 11.75
C GLN A 52 -36.79 -22.91 10.98
N SER A 53 -36.93 -23.35 9.73
CA SER A 53 -35.76 -23.46 8.86
C SER A 53 -35.43 -22.16 8.16
N PHE A 54 -34.15 -22.01 7.86
CA PHE A 54 -33.62 -20.96 7.00
C PHE A 54 -32.48 -21.49 6.13
N VAL A 55 -32.31 -20.90 4.96
CA VAL A 55 -31.30 -21.25 3.97
C VAL A 55 -30.31 -20.11 3.88
N VAL A 56 -29.03 -20.44 4.00
CA VAL A 56 -27.93 -19.51 3.75
C VAL A 56 -27.81 -19.30 2.24
N ASP A 57 -27.49 -18.07 1.83
CA ASP A 57 -27.25 -17.75 0.43
C ASP A 57 -25.96 -18.41 -0.11
N THR A 58 -25.38 -17.91 -1.19
CA THR A 58 -24.19 -18.51 -1.80
C THR A 58 -22.88 -18.27 -1.01
N GLN A 59 -22.91 -17.61 0.15
CA GLN A 59 -21.74 -17.34 0.99
C GLN A 59 -21.82 -18.06 2.35
N SER A 60 -20.66 -18.27 2.98
CA SER A 60 -20.60 -18.85 4.34
C SER A 60 -20.37 -17.77 5.37
N TYR A 61 -21.03 -17.85 6.53
CA TYR A 61 -20.98 -16.80 7.54
C TYR A 61 -20.72 -17.36 8.95
N PRO A 62 -19.96 -16.66 9.81
CA PRO A 62 -20.00 -16.93 11.24
C PRO A 62 -21.35 -16.48 11.83
N LEU A 63 -22.00 -17.34 12.62
CA LEU A 63 -23.23 -16.99 13.35
C LEU A 63 -22.88 -16.15 14.59
N ASN A 64 -23.42 -14.93 14.69
CA ASN A 64 -23.28 -14.11 15.88
C ASN A 64 -24.36 -14.43 16.91
N TRP A 65 -25.63 -14.36 16.49
CA TRP A 65 -26.81 -14.62 17.34
C TRP A 65 -28.06 -14.79 16.48
N ILE A 66 -29.10 -15.39 17.06
CA ILE A 66 -30.45 -15.41 16.50
C ILE A 66 -31.36 -14.62 17.44
N GLU A 67 -32.22 -13.77 16.90
CA GLU A 67 -33.25 -13.07 17.66
C GLU A 67 -34.62 -13.61 17.27
N ALA A 68 -35.52 -13.79 18.23
CA ALA A 68 -36.88 -14.27 17.99
C ALA A 68 -37.91 -13.50 18.83
N LEU A 69 -39.13 -13.36 18.32
CA LEU A 69 -40.24 -12.71 19.04
C LEU A 69 -40.96 -13.74 19.93
N VAL A 70 -40.51 -13.84 21.18
CA VAL A 70 -40.94 -14.88 22.14
C VAL A 70 -41.28 -14.29 23.50
N GLY A 71 -42.14 -14.97 24.26
CA GLY A 71 -42.71 -14.47 25.52
C GLY A 71 -43.21 -15.59 26.42
N GLU A 72 -43.38 -15.33 27.71
CA GLU A 72 -43.97 -16.31 28.63
C GLU A 72 -45.43 -16.53 28.26
N GLY A 73 -45.79 -17.79 28.00
CA GLY A 73 -47.17 -18.21 27.84
C GLY A 73 -47.78 -18.56 29.19
N PHE A 74 -47.16 -19.50 29.91
CA PHE A 74 -47.57 -19.90 31.25
C PHE A 74 -46.47 -20.65 32.02
N GLY A 75 -46.55 -20.61 33.35
CA GLY A 75 -45.86 -21.57 34.23
C GLY A 75 -44.34 -21.43 34.32
N GLY A 76 -43.75 -20.30 33.90
CA GLY A 76 -42.30 -20.08 33.96
C GLY A 76 -41.51 -21.12 33.13
N PRO A 77 -41.56 -21.05 31.79
CA PRO A 77 -40.92 -22.03 30.93
C PRO A 77 -39.39 -21.99 31.06
N ASP A 78 -38.77 -23.17 31.13
CA ASP A 78 -37.32 -23.35 30.98
C ASP A 78 -37.04 -23.74 29.53
N VAL A 79 -36.68 -22.74 28.71
CA VAL A 79 -36.56 -22.89 27.26
C VAL A 79 -35.20 -23.44 26.88
N VAL A 80 -35.21 -24.44 25.99
CA VAL A 80 -34.05 -24.98 25.30
C VAL A 80 -34.10 -24.54 23.85
N ALA A 81 -32.97 -24.09 23.32
CA ALA A 81 -32.85 -23.69 21.93
C ALA A 81 -31.58 -24.28 21.29
N GLU A 82 -31.71 -24.75 20.06
CA GLU A 82 -30.68 -25.48 19.31
C GLU A 82 -30.58 -24.97 17.87
N LEU A 83 -29.36 -25.02 17.32
CA LEU A 83 -29.14 -24.91 15.88
C LEU A 83 -28.83 -26.30 15.33
N ARG A 84 -29.57 -26.70 14.29
CA ARG A 84 -29.40 -28.00 13.63
C ARG A 84 -29.20 -27.87 12.13
N ILE A 85 -28.46 -28.82 11.55
CA ILE A 85 -28.23 -28.91 10.10
C ILE A 85 -29.34 -29.74 9.43
N ALA A 86 -29.66 -29.39 8.18
CA ALA A 86 -30.51 -30.22 7.32
C ALA A 86 -29.69 -31.22 6.48
N ASP A 87 -30.31 -32.33 6.09
CA ASP A 87 -29.74 -33.26 5.12
C ASP A 87 -29.94 -32.76 3.67
N GLU A 88 -29.47 -33.55 2.70
CA GLU A 88 -29.56 -33.25 1.28
C GLU A 88 -31.00 -33.11 0.76
N SER A 89 -31.98 -33.69 1.46
CA SER A 89 -33.41 -33.57 1.12
C SER A 89 -34.05 -32.33 1.73
N GLY A 90 -33.31 -31.58 2.56
CA GLY A 90 -33.79 -30.38 3.26
C GLY A 90 -34.51 -30.68 4.57
N GLU A 91 -34.46 -31.93 5.04
CA GLU A 91 -35.04 -32.41 6.29
C GLU A 91 -34.04 -32.23 7.44
N MET A 92 -34.52 -31.97 8.65
CA MET A 92 -33.60 -31.78 9.78
C MET A 92 -32.91 -33.10 10.18
N VAL A 93 -31.58 -33.08 10.32
CA VAL A 93 -30.81 -34.23 10.80
C VAL A 93 -31.12 -34.47 12.28
N GLN A 94 -31.68 -35.65 12.59
CA GLN A 94 -32.10 -36.01 13.94
C GLN A 94 -30.93 -36.51 14.81
N GLY A 95 -31.11 -36.45 16.13
CA GLY A 95 -30.14 -36.94 17.10
C GLY A 95 -28.88 -36.07 17.22
N PRO A 96 -27.79 -36.58 17.83
CA PRO A 96 -26.59 -35.80 18.11
C PRO A 96 -25.85 -35.33 16.86
N ALA A 97 -25.94 -36.07 15.75
CA ALA A 97 -25.24 -35.76 14.50
C ALA A 97 -25.74 -34.49 13.81
N GLY A 98 -26.98 -34.09 14.09
CA GLY A 98 -27.56 -32.87 13.51
C GLY A 98 -27.34 -31.61 14.35
N LEU A 99 -26.89 -31.74 15.60
CA LEU A 99 -26.73 -30.61 16.52
C LEU A 99 -25.41 -29.88 16.26
N LEU A 100 -25.50 -28.58 15.94
CA LEU A 100 -24.32 -27.72 15.74
C LEU A 100 -23.93 -26.94 16.99
N THR A 101 -24.92 -26.36 17.68
CA THR A 101 -24.73 -25.67 18.96
C THR A 101 -26.05 -25.59 19.71
N ASN A 102 -25.97 -25.53 21.03
CA ASN A 102 -27.05 -24.99 21.85
C ASN A 102 -26.98 -23.46 21.86
N PHE A 103 -28.06 -22.81 22.29
CA PHE A 103 -28.07 -21.38 22.59
C PHE A 103 -28.21 -21.15 24.09
N VAL A 104 -27.66 -20.03 24.55
CA VAL A 104 -28.03 -19.45 25.84
C VAL A 104 -29.43 -18.88 25.70
N ALA A 105 -30.43 -19.55 26.27
CA ALA A 105 -31.80 -19.08 26.24
C ALA A 105 -31.96 -17.84 27.13
N PRO A 106 -32.58 -16.77 26.62
CA PRO A 106 -32.87 -15.57 27.40
C PRO A 106 -34.02 -15.81 28.41
N ASP A 107 -34.12 -14.96 29.43
CA ASP A 107 -35.25 -15.00 30.38
C ASP A 107 -36.58 -14.85 29.62
N MET A 108 -37.52 -15.75 29.90
CA MET A 108 -38.80 -15.79 29.23
C MET A 108 -39.87 -14.90 29.87
N ALA A 109 -39.63 -14.34 31.04
CA ALA A 109 -40.63 -13.60 31.82
C ALA A 109 -41.25 -12.41 31.05
N GLY A 110 -42.59 -12.29 31.15
CA GLY A 110 -43.34 -11.18 30.56
C GLY A 110 -43.80 -11.41 29.12
N PRO A 111 -44.43 -10.38 28.51
CA PRO A 111 -45.03 -10.48 27.18
C PRO A 111 -43.97 -10.74 26.10
N ARG A 112 -44.44 -11.15 24.92
CA ARG A 112 -43.58 -11.34 23.75
C ARG A 112 -42.80 -10.07 23.42
N SER A 113 -41.49 -10.22 23.31
CA SER A 113 -40.56 -9.20 22.84
C SER A 113 -39.47 -9.87 22.03
N ASN A 114 -38.69 -9.08 21.28
CA ASN A 114 -37.52 -9.62 20.63
C ASN A 114 -36.52 -10.06 21.71
N ARG A 115 -36.07 -11.31 21.65
CA ARG A 115 -35.09 -11.85 22.59
C ARG A 115 -33.96 -12.53 21.84
N LEU A 116 -32.76 -12.29 22.32
CA LEU A 116 -31.51 -12.72 21.69
C LEU A 116 -31.07 -14.07 22.24
N PHE A 117 -30.74 -14.98 21.33
CA PHE A 117 -30.18 -16.30 21.57
C PHE A 117 -28.72 -16.29 21.08
N SER A 118 -27.79 -16.37 22.02
CA SER A 118 -26.35 -16.43 21.73
C SER A 118 -25.90 -17.88 21.64
N PRO A 119 -25.19 -18.30 20.58
CA PRO A 119 -24.70 -19.66 20.48
C PRO A 119 -23.68 -19.94 21.60
N VAL A 120 -23.79 -21.11 22.24
CA VAL A 120 -22.90 -21.52 23.35
C VAL A 120 -21.48 -21.84 22.84
N SER A 121 -21.35 -22.21 21.57
CA SER A 121 -20.08 -22.38 20.87
C SER A 121 -20.11 -21.71 19.49
N PRO A 122 -18.99 -21.18 18.96
CA PRO A 122 -18.93 -20.60 17.62
C PRO A 122 -19.40 -21.58 16.54
N VAL A 123 -20.19 -21.09 15.58
CA VAL A 123 -20.67 -21.87 14.42
C VAL A 123 -20.46 -21.09 13.13
N THR A 124 -19.98 -21.76 12.10
CA THR A 124 -19.93 -21.24 10.73
C THR A 124 -21.05 -21.85 9.91
N LEU A 125 -22.01 -21.02 9.50
CA LEU A 125 -23.07 -21.35 8.56
C LEU A 125 -22.48 -21.46 7.16
N GLN A 126 -22.51 -22.66 6.58
CA GLN A 126 -22.04 -22.93 5.22
C GLN A 126 -23.00 -22.38 4.16
N ALA A 127 -22.44 -21.95 3.03
CA ALA A 127 -23.16 -21.51 1.84
C ALA A 127 -24.19 -22.56 1.36
N SER A 128 -25.32 -22.07 0.85
CA SER A 128 -26.39 -22.85 0.21
C SER A 128 -26.91 -24.00 1.07
N THR A 129 -26.75 -23.88 2.39
CA THR A 129 -27.11 -24.93 3.35
C THR A 129 -28.33 -24.48 4.13
N LYS A 130 -29.26 -25.41 4.33
CA LYS A 130 -30.44 -25.21 5.19
C LYS A 130 -30.11 -25.58 6.63
N TYR A 131 -30.51 -24.72 7.56
CA TYR A 131 -30.42 -24.92 9.00
C TYR A 131 -31.80 -24.80 9.64
N TRP A 132 -31.91 -25.35 10.84
CA TRP A 132 -33.11 -25.32 11.66
C TRP A 132 -32.80 -24.65 12.98
N PHE A 133 -33.54 -23.58 13.30
CA PHE A 133 -33.57 -23.02 14.64
C PHE A 133 -34.73 -23.66 15.40
N VAL A 134 -34.39 -24.41 16.45
CA VAL A 134 -35.31 -25.29 17.17
C VAL A 134 -35.47 -24.77 18.60
N MET A 135 -36.70 -24.73 19.10
CA MET A 135 -36.99 -24.38 20.50
C MET A 135 -38.04 -25.32 21.13
N GLY A 136 -37.91 -25.54 22.44
CA GLY A 136 -38.84 -26.30 23.26
C GLY A 136 -38.68 -25.99 24.75
N CYS A 137 -39.47 -26.65 25.60
CA CYS A 137 -39.38 -26.52 27.06
C CYS A 137 -38.81 -27.79 27.71
N SER A 138 -37.88 -27.65 28.66
CA SER A 138 -37.40 -28.75 29.49
C SER A 138 -38.30 -29.04 30.70
N ASN A 139 -39.20 -28.12 31.03
CA ASN A 139 -40.12 -28.19 32.17
C ASN A 139 -41.60 -28.14 31.72
N THR A 140 -42.54 -28.12 32.68
CA THR A 140 -43.99 -28.08 32.41
C THR A 140 -44.55 -26.72 31.99
N GLY A 141 -43.72 -25.68 31.88
CA GLY A 141 -44.13 -24.37 31.42
C GLY A 141 -44.29 -24.30 29.90
N GLY A 142 -44.79 -23.18 29.39
CA GLY A 142 -44.93 -22.91 27.96
C GLY A 142 -44.63 -21.47 27.59
N PHE A 143 -44.20 -21.26 26.36
CA PHE A 143 -43.91 -19.95 25.78
C PHE A 143 -44.71 -19.74 24.49
N ASP A 144 -44.93 -18.48 24.13
CA ASP A 144 -45.53 -18.12 22.85
C ASP A 144 -44.43 -17.71 21.86
N TRP A 145 -44.49 -18.20 20.62
CA TRP A 145 -43.67 -17.73 19.50
C TRP A 145 -44.55 -17.00 18.49
N GLY A 146 -44.26 -15.72 18.24
CA GLY A 146 -44.95 -14.96 17.21
C GLY A 146 -44.71 -15.51 15.80
N TYR A 147 -45.70 -15.40 14.93
CA TYR A 147 -45.58 -15.66 13.49
C TYR A 147 -46.41 -14.65 12.67
N ILE A 148 -46.22 -14.67 11.36
CA ILE A 148 -46.96 -13.86 10.40
C ILE A 148 -47.57 -14.73 9.29
N ASP A 149 -48.75 -14.37 8.79
CA ASP A 149 -49.42 -15.05 7.67
C ASP A 149 -48.85 -14.62 6.29
N SER A 150 -47.51 -14.57 6.15
CA SER A 150 -46.81 -14.30 4.89
C SER A 150 -45.33 -14.67 4.98
N ASN A 151 -44.70 -14.97 3.84
CA ASN A 151 -43.28 -15.31 3.73
C ASN A 151 -42.37 -14.09 3.48
N GLY A 152 -42.76 -12.91 3.97
CA GLY A 152 -41.98 -11.70 3.83
C GLY A 152 -40.72 -11.77 4.70
N GLN A 153 -39.58 -11.40 4.11
CA GLN A 153 -38.27 -11.49 4.75
C GLN A 153 -37.33 -10.41 4.21
N GLU A 154 -36.32 -10.09 5.01
CA GLU A 154 -35.16 -9.28 4.68
C GLU A 154 -33.88 -10.11 4.80
N GLY A 155 -32.79 -9.63 4.20
CA GLY A 155 -31.51 -10.35 4.14
C GLY A 155 -31.30 -11.09 2.83
N THR A 156 -30.16 -11.76 2.71
CA THR A 156 -29.72 -12.46 1.49
C THR A 156 -30.08 -13.95 1.47
N GLY A 157 -30.37 -14.54 2.64
CA GLY A 157 -30.90 -15.90 2.79
C GLY A 157 -32.41 -15.99 2.61
N SER A 158 -32.96 -17.19 2.85
CA SER A 158 -34.41 -17.41 2.79
C SER A 158 -34.94 -18.24 3.95
N ILE A 159 -36.05 -17.82 4.55
CA ILE A 159 -36.89 -18.60 5.44
C ILE A 159 -37.56 -19.71 4.61
N SER A 160 -37.58 -20.92 5.16
CA SER A 160 -38.19 -22.09 4.53
C SER A 160 -39.23 -22.70 5.48
N ASP A 161 -39.41 -24.01 5.44
CA ASP A 161 -40.47 -24.69 6.19
C ASP A 161 -40.35 -24.46 7.69
N PHE A 162 -41.50 -24.36 8.36
CA PHE A 162 -41.59 -24.55 9.80
C PHE A 162 -42.19 -25.93 10.12
N ALA A 163 -41.84 -26.44 11.29
CA ALA A 163 -42.26 -27.75 11.72
C ALA A 163 -42.46 -27.79 13.24
N ASP A 164 -43.34 -28.70 13.67
CA ASP A 164 -43.56 -29.00 15.07
C ASP A 164 -43.22 -30.46 15.38
N SER A 165 -42.84 -30.74 16.62
CA SER A 165 -42.73 -32.09 17.16
C SER A 165 -43.50 -32.18 18.46
N SER A 166 -44.25 -33.26 18.64
CA SER A 166 -44.92 -33.59 19.91
C SER A 166 -44.18 -34.69 20.69
N THR A 167 -42.98 -35.06 20.26
CA THR A 167 -42.21 -36.19 20.81
C THR A 167 -40.81 -35.77 21.25
N GLY A 168 -40.65 -34.53 21.69
CA GLY A 168 -39.34 -34.05 22.14
C GLY A 168 -38.36 -33.79 21.01
N GLY A 169 -38.85 -33.46 19.81
CA GLY A 169 -38.01 -33.26 18.63
C GLY A 169 -37.60 -34.55 17.90
N VAL A 170 -38.18 -35.71 18.21
CA VAL A 170 -37.87 -36.98 17.55
C VAL A 170 -38.55 -37.09 16.18
N ASP A 171 -39.84 -36.77 16.09
CA ASP A 171 -40.61 -36.78 14.85
C ASP A 171 -41.09 -35.37 14.51
N TRP A 172 -40.98 -34.97 13.24
CA TRP A 172 -41.31 -33.62 12.78
C TRP A 172 -42.49 -33.62 11.82
N ILE A 173 -43.45 -32.72 12.08
CA ILE A 173 -44.61 -32.48 11.23
C ILE A 173 -44.44 -31.13 10.53
N TYR A 174 -44.09 -31.18 9.25
CA TYR A 174 -43.92 -30.00 8.41
C TYR A 174 -45.24 -29.32 8.09
N ARG A 175 -45.23 -27.98 8.12
CA ARG A 175 -46.42 -27.15 7.91
C ARG A 175 -46.34 -26.27 6.65
N GLY A 176 -45.14 -26.03 6.12
CA GLY A 176 -44.90 -25.23 4.90
C GLY A 176 -44.32 -23.84 5.22
N ILE A 177 -44.54 -22.87 4.32
CA ILE A 177 -43.90 -21.54 4.34
C ILE A 177 -44.84 -20.36 4.66
N ASP A 178 -46.16 -20.59 4.77
CA ASP A 178 -47.16 -19.51 4.87
C ASP A 178 -47.26 -18.86 6.26
N PHE A 179 -46.57 -19.43 7.26
CA PHE A 179 -46.62 -18.96 8.65
C PHE A 179 -45.25 -18.97 9.33
N PRO A 180 -44.23 -18.28 8.78
CA PRO A 180 -42.91 -18.33 9.37
C PRO A 180 -42.91 -17.72 10.76
N TYR A 181 -42.19 -18.37 11.66
CA TYR A 181 -41.93 -17.81 12.98
C TYR A 181 -41.11 -16.51 12.85
N PHE A 182 -41.38 -15.55 13.73
CA PHE A 182 -40.64 -14.31 13.79
C PHE A 182 -39.22 -14.57 14.30
N MET A 183 -38.24 -14.42 13.42
CA MET A 183 -36.82 -14.57 13.73
C MET A 183 -35.93 -13.69 12.86
N GLN A 184 -34.72 -13.43 13.33
CA GLN A 184 -33.64 -12.77 12.60
C GLN A 184 -32.31 -13.47 12.92
N VAL A 185 -31.57 -13.83 11.88
CA VAL A 185 -30.24 -14.45 11.99
C VAL A 185 -29.20 -13.38 11.73
N ASN A 186 -28.46 -13.01 12.76
CA ASN A 186 -27.34 -12.08 12.63
C ASN A 186 -26.05 -12.85 12.45
N VAL A 187 -25.28 -12.45 11.45
CA VAL A 187 -24.02 -13.08 11.09
C VAL A 187 -22.89 -12.06 11.11
N GLY A 188 -21.68 -12.53 11.42
CA GLY A 188 -20.48 -11.70 11.28
C GLY A 188 -20.16 -11.44 9.82
N GLU A 189 -19.40 -10.38 9.54
CA GLU A 189 -18.86 -10.14 8.21
C GLU A 189 -18.09 -11.38 7.74
N THR A 190 -18.25 -11.75 6.47
CA THR A 190 -17.49 -12.82 5.85
C THR A 190 -16.03 -12.38 5.74
N GLY A 191 -15.25 -12.67 6.77
CA GLY A 191 -13.80 -12.60 6.66
C GLY A 191 -13.36 -13.69 5.70
N LEU A 192 -13.36 -13.41 4.39
CA LEU A 192 -12.73 -14.29 3.40
C LEU A 192 -11.22 -14.24 3.68
N GLU A 193 -10.75 -15.14 4.53
CA GLU A 193 -9.40 -15.10 5.10
C GLU A 193 -8.62 -16.35 4.72
N TRP A 194 -7.38 -16.17 4.29
CA TRP A 194 -6.46 -17.27 4.08
C TRP A 194 -6.27 -18.06 5.39
N ASN A 195 -6.45 -19.37 5.34
CA ASN A 195 -6.52 -20.27 6.51
C ASN A 195 -5.51 -21.43 6.42
N PHE A 196 -4.52 -21.35 5.53
CA PHE A 196 -3.56 -22.44 5.30
C PHE A 196 -2.12 -22.01 5.59
N ASP A 197 -1.45 -22.64 6.57
CA ASP A 197 -0.02 -22.39 6.82
C ASP A 197 0.87 -23.14 5.81
N GLY A 198 0.82 -22.72 4.55
CA GLY A 198 1.54 -23.34 3.46
C GLY A 198 1.39 -22.55 2.16
N ASP A 199 2.20 -22.92 1.17
CA ASP A 199 1.99 -22.44 -0.20
C ASP A 199 0.76 -23.15 -0.78
N GLY A 200 -0.08 -22.43 -1.52
CA GLY A 200 -1.28 -23.03 -2.07
C GLY A 200 -2.04 -22.14 -3.04
N ASP A 201 -2.96 -22.76 -3.78
CA ASP A 201 -3.76 -22.06 -4.79
C ASP A 201 -4.85 -21.20 -4.15
N TRP A 202 -5.06 -20.00 -4.70
CA TRP A 202 -6.13 -19.10 -4.30
C TRP A 202 -7.49 -19.74 -4.57
N SER A 203 -7.68 -20.43 -5.70
CA SER A 203 -8.99 -21.05 -6.02
C SER A 203 -9.39 -22.21 -5.12
N LEU A 204 -8.46 -22.79 -4.34
CA LEU A 204 -8.75 -23.96 -3.51
C LEU A 204 -9.53 -23.55 -2.27
N ALA A 205 -10.80 -23.95 -2.20
CA ALA A 205 -11.72 -23.51 -1.14
C ALA A 205 -11.25 -23.87 0.29
N THR A 206 -10.55 -24.99 0.47
CA THR A 206 -10.03 -25.40 1.79
C THR A 206 -8.92 -24.49 2.32
N ASN A 207 -8.32 -23.66 1.45
CA ASN A 207 -7.30 -22.70 1.87
C ASN A 207 -7.90 -21.42 2.46
N TRP A 208 -9.22 -21.25 2.43
CA TRP A 208 -9.90 -20.03 2.86
C TRP A 208 -10.97 -20.33 3.92
N LEU A 209 -11.02 -19.51 4.96
CA LEU A 209 -12.21 -19.35 5.78
C LEU A 209 -13.22 -18.51 4.98
N GLY A 210 -14.47 -18.96 4.88
CA GLY A 210 -15.52 -18.26 4.11
C GLY A 210 -15.48 -18.48 2.60
N GLY A 211 -14.49 -19.23 2.09
CA GLY A 211 -14.30 -19.52 0.66
C GLY A 211 -13.38 -18.53 -0.06
N PRO A 212 -12.93 -18.86 -1.29
CA PRO A 212 -11.93 -18.07 -2.00
C PRO A 212 -12.56 -16.78 -2.55
N PRO A 213 -12.04 -15.58 -2.20
CA PRO A 213 -12.54 -14.32 -2.73
C PRO A 213 -12.42 -14.26 -4.26
N ASN A 214 -13.53 -13.99 -4.94
CA ASN A 214 -13.57 -13.77 -6.39
C ASN A 214 -14.87 -13.06 -6.83
N ALA A 215 -15.15 -11.88 -6.27
CA ALA A 215 -16.29 -11.06 -6.64
C ALA A 215 -15.98 -9.57 -6.49
N VAL A 216 -16.67 -8.73 -7.26
CA VAL A 216 -16.62 -7.28 -7.13
C VAL A 216 -16.92 -6.87 -5.68
N GLY A 217 -16.06 -6.05 -5.09
CA GLY A 217 -16.21 -5.60 -3.70
C GLY A 217 -15.79 -6.61 -2.63
N ALA A 218 -15.45 -7.86 -2.98
CA ALA A 218 -15.02 -8.85 -2.00
C ALA A 218 -13.66 -8.48 -1.38
N ALA A 219 -13.49 -8.76 -0.08
CA ALA A 219 -12.22 -8.52 0.62
C ALA A 219 -11.41 -9.82 0.71
N ALA A 220 -10.20 -9.84 0.18
CA ALA A 220 -9.24 -10.92 0.37
C ALA A 220 -8.34 -10.62 1.58
N ASN A 221 -8.48 -11.40 2.64
CA ASN A 221 -7.77 -11.18 3.90
C ASN A 221 -6.61 -12.18 4.06
N PHE A 222 -5.40 -11.64 4.21
CA PHE A 222 -4.17 -12.36 4.43
C PHE A 222 -3.68 -12.09 5.85
N GLY A 223 -4.25 -12.82 6.80
CA GLY A 223 -4.03 -12.64 8.23
C GLY A 223 -3.09 -13.66 8.83
N SER A 224 -3.39 -14.08 10.06
CA SER A 224 -2.44 -14.77 10.95
C SER A 224 -2.14 -16.24 10.60
N ALA A 225 -2.70 -16.76 9.51
CA ALA A 225 -2.61 -18.19 9.18
C ALA A 225 -1.20 -18.71 8.90
N ILE A 226 -0.27 -17.87 8.44
CA ILE A 226 1.10 -18.30 8.09
C ILE A 226 2.11 -18.00 9.19
N SER A 227 3.06 -18.92 9.39
CA SER A 227 4.17 -18.78 10.34
C SER A 227 5.53 -18.55 9.67
N ASP A 228 5.70 -18.97 8.42
CA ASP A 228 6.84 -18.68 7.53
C ASP A 228 6.36 -17.93 6.27
N PRO A 229 7.24 -17.25 5.51
CA PRO A 229 6.84 -16.64 4.24
C PRO A 229 6.18 -17.66 3.30
N ARG A 230 4.97 -17.35 2.82
CA ARG A 230 4.20 -18.22 1.92
C ARG A 230 3.83 -17.53 0.62
N THR A 231 3.66 -18.35 -0.40
CA THR A 231 3.12 -17.96 -1.70
C THR A 231 1.67 -18.43 -1.84
N VAL A 232 0.76 -17.48 -2.05
CA VAL A 232 -0.60 -17.75 -2.49
C VAL A 232 -0.60 -17.68 -4.01
N THR A 233 -0.78 -18.85 -4.65
CA THR A 233 -0.77 -18.96 -6.10
C THR A 233 -2.05 -18.38 -6.68
N VAL A 234 -1.97 -17.28 -7.43
CA VAL A 234 -3.09 -16.74 -8.21
C VAL A 234 -3.21 -17.56 -9.49
N ASP A 235 -3.83 -18.72 -9.37
CA ASP A 235 -3.91 -19.78 -10.38
C ASP A 235 -4.90 -19.48 -11.51
N LEU A 236 -5.92 -18.66 -11.23
CA LEU A 236 -6.92 -18.17 -12.17
C LEU A 236 -7.16 -16.68 -11.92
N PRO A 237 -7.70 -15.90 -12.89
CA PRO A 237 -8.06 -14.51 -12.67
C PRO A 237 -8.96 -14.34 -11.43
N LYS A 238 -8.67 -13.31 -10.62
CA LYS A 238 -9.41 -12.96 -9.40
C LYS A 238 -9.90 -11.53 -9.45
N THR A 239 -11.16 -11.31 -9.14
CA THR A 239 -11.72 -9.97 -8.91
C THR A 239 -11.99 -9.79 -7.42
N VAL A 240 -11.49 -8.71 -6.83
CA VAL A 240 -11.69 -8.34 -5.42
C VAL A 240 -11.82 -6.83 -5.30
N GLY A 241 -12.55 -6.32 -4.30
CA GLY A 241 -12.57 -4.89 -3.99
C GLY A 241 -11.49 -4.46 -3.00
N GLU A 242 -11.06 -5.39 -2.15
CA GLU A 242 -10.11 -5.13 -1.09
C GLU A 242 -9.09 -6.27 -0.93
N ILE A 243 -7.83 -5.91 -0.65
CA ILE A 243 -6.78 -6.84 -0.23
C ILE A 243 -6.20 -6.35 1.10
N ASN A 244 -6.24 -7.19 2.11
CA ASN A 244 -5.78 -6.88 3.46
C ASN A 244 -4.61 -7.78 3.87
N PHE A 245 -3.48 -7.19 4.23
CA PHE A 245 -2.36 -7.88 4.87
C PHE A 245 -2.25 -7.47 6.34
N THR A 246 -2.42 -8.42 7.24
CA THR A 246 -2.43 -8.22 8.70
C THR A 246 -1.52 -9.21 9.43
N ASN A 247 -0.47 -9.69 8.75
CA ASN A 247 0.55 -10.58 9.32
C ASN A 247 1.94 -9.94 9.26
N PHE A 248 2.79 -10.19 10.24
CA PHE A 248 4.20 -9.78 10.18
C PHE A 248 5.02 -10.63 9.20
N THR A 249 4.58 -11.86 8.97
CA THR A 249 5.19 -12.80 8.04
C THR A 249 4.71 -12.54 6.61
N LYS A 250 5.63 -12.59 5.65
CA LYS A 250 5.38 -12.21 4.26
C LYS A 250 4.41 -13.16 3.56
N TYR A 251 3.36 -12.58 3.00
CA TYR A 251 2.59 -13.19 1.91
C TYR A 251 3.15 -12.71 0.56
N THR A 252 3.27 -13.64 -0.38
CA THR A 252 3.54 -13.36 -1.79
C THR A 252 2.35 -13.82 -2.61
N LEU A 253 1.66 -12.92 -3.30
CA LEU A 253 0.58 -13.25 -4.24
C LEU A 253 1.20 -13.38 -5.63
N ALA A 254 1.42 -14.61 -6.12
CA ALA A 254 2.13 -14.84 -7.37
C ALA A 254 1.39 -15.83 -8.25
N GLY A 255 1.50 -15.71 -9.58
CA GLY A 255 0.86 -16.65 -10.49
C GLY A 255 0.43 -16.00 -11.80
N PRO A 256 -0.01 -16.79 -12.78
CA PRO A 256 -0.41 -16.27 -14.09
C PRO A 256 -1.77 -15.57 -14.09
N GLY A 257 -2.59 -15.76 -13.05
CA GLY A 257 -3.90 -15.14 -12.94
C GLY A 257 -3.79 -13.65 -12.61
N VAL A 258 -4.52 -12.82 -13.34
CA VAL A 258 -4.63 -11.38 -13.06
C VAL A 258 -5.45 -11.17 -11.78
N ILE A 259 -4.99 -10.30 -10.88
CA ILE A 259 -5.81 -9.75 -9.81
C ILE A 259 -6.41 -8.42 -10.30
N THR A 260 -7.73 -8.33 -10.35
CA THR A 260 -8.47 -7.11 -10.68
C THR A 260 -9.04 -6.49 -9.40
N ILE A 261 -8.64 -5.25 -9.11
CA ILE A 261 -9.25 -4.45 -8.05
C ILE A 261 -10.50 -3.74 -8.58
N GLU A 262 -11.68 -4.14 -8.10
CA GLU A 262 -12.99 -3.65 -8.57
C GLU A 262 -14.02 -3.60 -7.43
N THR A 263 -14.75 -2.49 -7.36
CA THR A 263 -15.86 -2.25 -6.42
C THR A 263 -17.08 -1.74 -7.18
N ALA A 264 -18.28 -1.98 -6.65
CA ALA A 264 -19.51 -1.45 -7.25
C ALA A 264 -19.67 0.06 -7.02
N THR A 265 -19.21 0.54 -5.86
CA THR A 265 -19.17 1.95 -5.48
C THR A 265 -17.92 2.24 -4.67
N GLY A 266 -17.43 3.49 -4.75
CA GLY A 266 -16.23 3.93 -4.01
C GLY A 266 -14.92 3.35 -4.56
N PRO A 267 -13.79 3.65 -3.93
CA PRO A 267 -12.49 3.18 -4.37
C PRO A 267 -12.22 1.73 -3.95
N GLY A 268 -11.38 1.03 -4.71
CA GLY A 268 -10.75 -0.20 -4.27
C GLY A 268 -9.68 0.07 -3.21
N VAL A 269 -9.33 -0.96 -2.43
CA VAL A 269 -8.39 -0.80 -1.31
C VAL A 269 -7.34 -1.91 -1.29
N ILE A 270 -6.06 -1.54 -1.17
CA ILE A 270 -5.00 -2.48 -0.80
C ILE A 270 -4.38 -1.97 0.48
N LYS A 271 -4.38 -2.78 1.53
CA LYS A 271 -3.96 -2.39 2.87
C LYS A 271 -2.89 -3.31 3.39
N VAL A 272 -1.79 -2.74 3.84
CA VAL A 272 -0.76 -3.39 4.64
C VAL A 272 -0.78 -2.78 6.03
N ALA A 273 -1.25 -3.56 7.00
CA ALA A 273 -1.33 -3.16 8.41
C ALA A 273 -0.24 -3.80 9.26
N GLN A 274 0.42 -4.86 8.76
CA GLN A 274 1.55 -5.56 9.37
C GLN A 274 2.51 -6.04 8.28
N GLY A 275 3.80 -6.16 8.60
CA GLY A 275 4.77 -6.87 7.77
C GLY A 275 5.21 -6.19 6.46
N GLU A 276 5.91 -6.97 5.65
CA GLU A 276 6.29 -6.62 4.28
C GLU A 276 5.73 -7.69 3.34
N HIS A 277 4.90 -7.27 2.39
CA HIS A 277 4.15 -8.16 1.50
C HIS A 277 4.45 -7.88 0.03
N GLN A 278 4.12 -8.85 -0.82
CA GLN A 278 4.44 -8.77 -2.24
C GLN A 278 3.29 -9.30 -3.10
N ILE A 279 3.06 -8.63 -4.24
CA ILE A 279 2.14 -9.01 -5.30
C ILE A 279 2.94 -9.11 -6.60
N ASP A 280 3.17 -10.34 -7.04
CA ASP A 280 3.88 -10.67 -8.26
C ASP A 280 2.95 -11.04 -9.42
N ALA A 281 1.72 -11.43 -9.10
CA ALA A 281 0.68 -11.62 -10.10
C ALA A 281 0.34 -10.29 -10.79
N PRO A 282 -0.04 -10.29 -12.09
CA PRO A 282 -0.46 -9.07 -12.78
C PRO A 282 -1.59 -8.38 -12.03
N LEU A 283 -1.42 -7.11 -11.66
CA LEU A 283 -2.41 -6.34 -10.89
C LEU A 283 -3.08 -5.29 -11.77
N GLN A 284 -4.35 -5.49 -12.09
CA GLN A 284 -5.19 -4.56 -12.82
C GLN A 284 -6.04 -3.72 -11.84
N LEU A 285 -6.06 -2.40 -12.02
CA LEU A 285 -6.95 -1.51 -11.29
C LEU A 285 -8.12 -1.12 -12.19
N ALA A 286 -9.34 -1.51 -11.83
CA ALA A 286 -10.56 -1.17 -12.57
C ALA A 286 -11.27 0.08 -12.01
N VAL A 287 -10.96 0.43 -10.76
CA VAL A 287 -11.48 1.60 -10.04
C VAL A 287 -10.34 2.37 -9.40
N ASP A 288 -10.58 3.65 -9.06
CA ASP A 288 -9.64 4.41 -8.24
C ASP A 288 -9.26 3.61 -7.00
N THR A 289 -7.96 3.48 -6.73
CA THR A 289 -7.47 2.55 -5.71
C THR A 289 -6.67 3.28 -4.64
N GLN A 290 -7.01 3.01 -3.38
CA GLN A 290 -6.27 3.48 -2.22
C GLN A 290 -5.30 2.40 -1.77
N ILE A 291 -4.00 2.73 -1.79
CA ILE A 291 -2.96 1.83 -1.28
C ILE A 291 -2.50 2.37 0.07
N ARG A 292 -2.86 1.67 1.14
CA ARG A 292 -2.63 2.08 2.54
C ARG A 292 -1.54 1.22 3.16
N VAL A 293 -0.35 1.77 3.36
CA VAL A 293 0.78 1.05 3.99
C VAL A 293 1.13 1.76 5.30
N MET A 294 0.90 1.12 6.44
CA MET A 294 1.14 1.73 7.75
C MET A 294 1.45 0.69 8.85
N PRO A 295 2.40 0.99 9.77
CA PRO A 295 3.19 2.21 9.93
C PRO A 295 4.43 2.25 9.01
N MET A 296 5.38 3.15 9.31
CA MET A 296 6.48 3.54 8.41
C MET A 296 7.45 2.40 8.06
N ASN A 297 7.52 1.35 8.89
CA ASN A 297 8.40 0.21 8.75
C ASN A 297 7.80 -0.96 7.96
N PHE A 298 6.59 -0.79 7.40
CA PHE A 298 5.94 -1.81 6.58
C PHE A 298 6.00 -1.45 5.10
N GLY A 299 5.85 -2.49 4.28
CA GLY A 299 6.11 -2.42 2.85
C GLY A 299 5.10 -3.22 2.03
N LEU A 300 4.75 -2.68 0.87
CA LEU A 300 4.13 -3.43 -0.20
C LEU A 300 5.01 -3.34 -1.45
N THR A 301 5.29 -4.49 -2.05
CA THR A 301 5.97 -4.58 -3.35
C THR A 301 5.00 -5.13 -4.39
N ILE A 302 4.84 -4.45 -5.52
CA ILE A 302 4.01 -4.90 -6.64
C ILE A 302 4.92 -4.96 -7.88
N THR A 303 5.26 -6.15 -8.37
CA THR A 303 6.25 -6.28 -9.46
C THR A 303 5.62 -6.20 -10.84
N ASP A 304 4.31 -6.32 -10.96
CA ASP A 304 3.59 -6.33 -12.24
C ASP A 304 2.27 -5.52 -12.17
N LEU A 305 2.37 -4.27 -11.73
CA LEU A 305 1.26 -3.32 -11.81
C LEU A 305 0.96 -3.06 -13.29
N GLN A 306 -0.29 -3.21 -13.72
CA GLN A 306 -0.70 -2.93 -15.08
C GLN A 306 -1.02 -1.44 -15.28
N PRO A 307 -0.84 -0.89 -16.50
CA PRO A 307 -1.37 0.43 -16.83
C PRO A 307 -2.89 0.51 -16.55
N ALA A 308 -3.34 1.64 -16.03
CA ALA A 308 -4.73 1.82 -15.63
C ALA A 308 -5.26 3.22 -15.99
N THR A 309 -6.56 3.34 -16.25
CA THR A 309 -7.21 4.63 -16.54
C THR A 309 -7.87 5.25 -15.31
N VAL A 310 -7.36 4.91 -14.12
CA VAL A 310 -7.91 5.27 -12.80
C VAL A 310 -6.80 5.83 -11.92
N ALA A 311 -7.16 6.48 -10.82
CA ALA A 311 -6.22 7.10 -9.90
C ALA A 311 -5.63 6.09 -8.89
N ILE A 312 -4.38 6.32 -8.48
CA ILE A 312 -3.75 5.68 -7.32
C ILE A 312 -3.55 6.73 -6.22
N ASN A 313 -4.07 6.42 -5.03
CA ASN A 313 -3.86 7.22 -3.82
C ASN A 313 -3.02 6.43 -2.81
N LYS A 314 -1.73 6.77 -2.70
CA LYS A 314 -0.82 6.19 -1.72
C LYS A 314 -0.98 6.91 -0.38
N MET A 315 -1.41 6.15 0.63
CA MET A 315 -1.62 6.63 1.99
C MET A 315 -0.78 5.85 3.01
N GLY A 316 -0.66 6.41 4.21
CA GLY A 316 0.10 5.83 5.31
C GLY A 316 1.62 5.99 5.14
N PRO A 317 2.39 6.05 6.24
CA PRO A 317 3.81 6.40 6.20
C PRO A 317 4.72 5.28 5.65
N GLY A 318 4.22 4.07 5.41
CA GLY A 318 5.01 2.95 4.90
C GLY A 318 5.34 3.06 3.41
N LYS A 319 6.11 2.09 2.92
CA LYS A 319 6.68 2.07 1.56
C LYS A 319 5.82 1.28 0.57
N LEU A 320 5.58 1.84 -0.60
CA LEU A 320 5.07 1.13 -1.78
C LEU A 320 6.21 1.05 -2.81
N THR A 321 6.53 -0.15 -3.31
CA THR A 321 7.51 -0.34 -4.40
C THR A 321 6.77 -0.93 -5.60
N VAL A 322 6.92 -0.34 -6.78
CA VAL A 322 6.20 -0.73 -8.01
C VAL A 322 7.15 -0.79 -9.20
N ASN A 323 6.84 -1.61 -10.21
CA ASN A 323 7.59 -1.67 -11.47
C ASN A 323 7.55 -0.35 -12.25
N GLN A 324 6.40 0.33 -12.25
CA GLN A 324 6.21 1.65 -12.85
C GLN A 324 4.95 2.32 -12.24
N VAL A 325 4.55 3.49 -12.74
CA VAL A 325 3.18 4.00 -12.56
C VAL A 325 2.67 4.56 -13.89
N ARG A 326 1.58 3.99 -14.42
CA ARG A 326 0.91 4.43 -15.65
C ARG A 326 -0.58 4.61 -15.38
N THR A 327 -0.97 5.80 -14.92
CA THR A 327 -2.32 6.08 -14.38
C THR A 327 -2.82 7.49 -14.73
N THR A 328 -4.11 7.78 -14.53
CA THR A 328 -4.63 9.16 -14.70
C THR A 328 -4.15 10.08 -13.59
N ALA A 329 -4.00 9.56 -12.37
CA ALA A 329 -3.41 10.33 -11.27
C ALA A 329 -2.61 9.44 -10.31
N LEU A 330 -1.58 10.05 -9.71
CA LEU A 330 -0.86 9.52 -8.57
C LEU A 330 -0.85 10.58 -7.45
N SER A 331 -1.58 10.33 -6.37
CA SER A 331 -1.46 11.11 -5.12
C SER A 331 -0.61 10.34 -4.11
N ILE A 332 0.37 11.01 -3.52
CA ILE A 332 1.17 10.48 -2.42
C ILE A 332 0.92 11.31 -1.17
N ASP A 333 -0.01 10.85 -0.34
CA ASP A 333 -0.44 11.55 0.87
C ASP A 333 0.59 11.39 1.99
N ALA A 334 1.21 10.21 2.07
CA ALA A 334 2.24 9.90 3.07
C ALA A 334 3.16 8.76 2.61
N GLY A 335 4.34 8.71 3.23
CA GLY A 335 5.33 7.66 3.01
C GLY A 335 6.07 7.81 1.69
N THR A 336 6.45 6.67 1.11
CA THR A 336 7.27 6.60 -0.10
C THR A 336 6.61 5.71 -1.14
N VAL A 337 6.58 6.17 -2.39
CA VAL A 337 6.45 5.33 -3.59
C VAL A 337 7.84 5.22 -4.21
N THR A 338 8.29 4.00 -4.49
CA THR A 338 9.56 3.73 -5.16
C THR A 338 9.30 2.99 -6.46
N ILE A 339 9.82 3.51 -7.57
CA ILE A 339 9.87 2.78 -8.84
C ILE A 339 11.08 1.84 -8.78
N MET A 340 10.89 0.56 -9.10
CA MET A 340 11.98 -0.43 -9.14
C MET A 340 13.04 -0.04 -10.16
N THR A 341 14.30 -0.44 -9.95
CA THR A 341 15.37 -0.17 -10.91
C THR A 341 15.08 -0.79 -12.27
N ASN A 342 14.95 0.05 -13.30
CA ASN A 342 14.71 -0.36 -14.68
C ASN A 342 14.88 0.85 -15.62
N GLY A 343 16.09 1.38 -15.77
CA GLY A 343 16.41 2.49 -16.68
C GLY A 343 16.22 2.23 -18.20
N THR A 344 15.25 1.40 -18.58
CA THR A 344 14.75 1.21 -19.94
C THR A 344 13.35 1.82 -20.08
N ASN A 345 12.85 1.96 -21.31
CA ASN A 345 11.51 2.50 -21.59
C ASN A 345 10.37 1.74 -20.87
N THR A 346 10.59 0.49 -20.46
CA THR A 346 9.58 -0.30 -19.74
C THR A 346 9.41 0.12 -18.28
N GLY A 347 10.44 0.70 -17.66
CA GLY A 347 10.39 1.26 -16.31
C GLY A 347 9.84 2.70 -16.25
N ALA A 348 9.81 3.38 -17.40
CA ALA A 348 9.30 4.74 -17.50
C ALA A 348 7.82 4.83 -17.08
N SER A 349 7.53 5.82 -16.24
CA SER A 349 6.21 6.11 -15.68
C SER A 349 5.53 7.25 -16.41
N ARG A 350 4.20 7.23 -16.47
CA ARG A 350 3.38 8.32 -17.03
C ARG A 350 2.13 8.54 -16.19
N VAL A 351 1.91 9.77 -15.74
CA VAL A 351 0.68 10.14 -15.03
C VAL A 351 0.09 11.43 -15.58
N ASP A 352 -1.23 11.59 -15.61
CA ASP A 352 -1.78 12.88 -16.01
C ASP A 352 -1.55 13.89 -14.89
N THR A 353 -1.85 13.53 -13.63
CA THR A 353 -1.63 14.39 -12.47
C THR A 353 -0.77 13.71 -11.41
N LEU A 354 0.28 14.39 -10.94
CA LEU A 354 1.11 13.98 -9.80
C LEU A 354 0.87 14.94 -8.64
N THR A 355 0.52 14.41 -7.47
CA THR A 355 0.40 15.19 -6.23
C THR A 355 1.30 14.59 -5.15
N ILE A 356 2.22 15.41 -4.63
CA ILE A 356 3.04 15.10 -3.46
C ILE A 356 2.61 16.02 -2.33
N THR A 357 2.07 15.45 -1.25
CA THR A 357 1.57 16.24 -0.12
C THR A 357 2.70 17.08 0.49
N GLY A 358 2.42 18.33 0.83
CA GLY A 358 3.36 19.26 1.48
C GLY A 358 3.85 20.42 0.61
N GLY A 359 3.53 20.44 -0.69
CA GLY A 359 3.88 21.54 -1.59
C GLY A 359 5.39 21.78 -1.64
N ALA A 360 5.81 23.04 -1.42
CA ALA A 360 7.22 23.45 -1.43
C ALA A 360 8.11 22.75 -0.39
N THR A 361 7.52 22.14 0.65
CA THR A 361 8.23 21.27 1.60
C THR A 361 7.56 19.89 1.61
N PRO A 362 7.89 19.02 0.65
CA PRO A 362 7.26 17.73 0.50
C PRO A 362 7.26 16.89 1.78
N GLY A 363 6.08 16.41 2.17
CA GLY A 363 5.82 15.51 3.29
C GLY A 363 5.91 14.03 2.90
N SER A 364 5.95 13.70 1.62
CA SER A 364 6.03 12.34 1.07
C SER A 364 7.08 12.24 -0.05
N THR A 365 7.34 11.04 -0.57
CA THR A 365 8.43 10.80 -1.53
C THR A 365 7.98 9.96 -2.71
N LEU A 366 8.34 10.40 -3.92
CA LEU A 366 8.42 9.56 -5.11
C LEU A 366 9.90 9.34 -5.39
N ASP A 367 10.39 8.11 -5.28
CA ASP A 367 11.76 7.73 -5.63
C ASP A 367 11.75 7.05 -7.00
N LEU A 368 12.31 7.72 -8.00
CA LEU A 368 12.36 7.23 -9.37
C LEU A 368 13.47 6.20 -9.61
N ASN A 369 14.38 5.96 -8.66
CA ASN A 369 15.62 5.21 -8.92
C ASN A 369 16.31 5.76 -10.20
N ASP A 370 16.52 4.92 -11.21
CA ASP A 370 17.14 5.20 -12.51
C ASP A 370 16.09 5.31 -13.64
N ASN A 371 14.82 5.55 -13.29
CA ASN A 371 13.71 5.61 -14.25
C ASN A 371 13.27 7.04 -14.55
N ASP A 372 12.52 7.13 -15.66
CA ASP A 372 12.01 8.36 -16.22
C ASP A 372 10.51 8.54 -15.93
N LEU A 373 10.03 9.79 -15.99
CA LEU A 373 8.66 10.16 -15.66
C LEU A 373 8.11 11.21 -16.63
N VAL A 374 6.89 10.98 -17.13
CA VAL A 374 6.08 11.95 -17.87
C VAL A 374 4.88 12.38 -17.03
N VAL A 375 4.67 13.68 -16.89
CA VAL A 375 3.52 14.26 -16.17
C VAL A 375 2.78 15.26 -17.07
N THR A 376 1.49 15.04 -17.37
CA THR A 376 0.80 15.83 -18.41
C THR A 376 0.15 17.13 -17.92
N ASN A 377 -0.51 17.12 -16.76
CA ASN A 377 -1.36 18.23 -16.28
C ASN A 377 -0.91 18.82 -14.94
N SER A 378 0.32 18.56 -14.52
CA SER A 378 0.89 19.15 -13.29
C SER A 378 1.78 20.35 -13.62
N SER A 379 1.88 21.30 -12.69
CA SER A 379 2.72 22.48 -12.84
C SER A 379 4.19 22.07 -12.96
N TYR A 380 4.86 22.51 -14.03
CA TYR A 380 6.30 22.34 -14.21
C TYR A 380 7.08 22.83 -12.97
N ALA A 381 6.68 23.99 -12.41
CA ALA A 381 7.33 24.57 -11.24
C ALA A 381 7.16 23.72 -9.97
N ASP A 382 6.05 23.00 -9.83
CA ASP A 382 5.84 22.11 -8.67
C ASP A 382 6.71 20.86 -8.79
N ILE A 383 6.85 20.31 -10.00
CA ILE A 383 7.74 19.17 -10.29
C ILE A 383 9.20 19.55 -10.02
N THR A 384 9.69 20.65 -10.59
CA THR A 384 11.07 21.09 -10.39
C THR A 384 11.35 21.46 -8.93
N SER A 385 10.42 22.11 -8.23
CA SER A 385 10.55 22.40 -6.79
C SER A 385 10.65 21.13 -5.94
N ALA A 386 9.87 20.10 -6.27
CA ALA A 386 9.91 18.82 -5.56
C ALA A 386 11.23 18.07 -5.82
N ILE A 387 11.80 18.17 -7.03
CA ILE A 387 13.12 17.62 -7.36
C ILE A 387 14.22 18.41 -6.65
N ALA A 388 14.23 19.74 -6.73
CA ALA A 388 15.21 20.61 -6.09
C ALA A 388 15.28 20.37 -4.57
N HIS A 389 14.11 20.28 -3.93
CA HIS A 389 14.02 19.99 -2.50
C HIS A 389 14.62 18.62 -2.16
N ALA A 390 14.29 17.57 -2.93
CA ALA A 390 14.83 16.22 -2.71
C ALA A 390 16.34 16.15 -2.97
N ARG A 391 16.81 16.79 -4.06
CA ARG A 391 18.20 16.86 -4.50
C ARG A 391 19.11 17.40 -3.41
N ASN A 392 18.72 18.48 -2.71
CA ASN A 392 19.43 19.02 -1.55
C ASN A 392 20.96 19.13 -1.77
N GLY A 393 21.37 19.86 -2.82
CA GLY A 393 22.78 20.02 -3.18
C GLY A 393 23.48 18.73 -3.66
N GLY A 394 22.72 17.68 -3.98
CA GLY A 394 23.22 16.40 -4.52
C GLY A 394 23.26 15.28 -3.49
N ALA A 395 22.86 15.57 -2.26
CA ALA A 395 22.74 14.57 -1.22
C ALA A 395 21.55 13.62 -1.42
N TRP A 396 20.49 14.04 -2.15
CA TRP A 396 19.29 13.23 -2.43
C TRP A 396 18.64 12.62 -1.18
N GLY A 397 18.78 13.30 -0.03
CA GLY A 397 18.38 12.79 1.29
C GLY A 397 17.05 13.35 1.81
N ARG A 398 16.40 14.25 1.06
CA ARG A 398 15.13 14.87 1.45
C ARG A 398 13.95 14.27 0.70
N ARG A 399 12.75 14.51 1.22
CA ARG A 399 11.47 14.15 0.59
C ARG A 399 11.21 14.99 -0.66
N GLY A 400 10.33 14.52 -1.54
CA GLY A 400 10.04 15.13 -2.85
C GLY A 400 10.11 14.08 -3.96
N ILE A 401 10.46 14.51 -5.17
CA ILE A 401 10.79 13.61 -6.28
C ILE A 401 12.29 13.37 -6.22
N THR A 402 12.68 12.18 -5.74
CA THR A 402 14.09 11.81 -5.49
C THR A 402 14.57 10.74 -6.47
N SER A 403 15.88 10.50 -6.46
CA SER A 403 16.51 9.38 -7.14
C SER A 403 17.55 8.74 -6.22
N SER A 404 17.27 7.53 -5.76
CA SER A 404 18.25 6.72 -5.03
C SER A 404 19.44 6.31 -5.92
N ALA A 405 19.24 6.14 -7.24
CA ALA A 405 20.32 5.90 -8.18
C ALA A 405 21.29 7.10 -8.26
N ALA A 406 20.77 8.33 -8.35
CA ALA A 406 21.59 9.55 -8.30
C ALA A 406 22.29 9.72 -6.94
N ARG A 407 21.56 9.43 -5.84
CA ARG A 407 22.13 9.42 -4.49
C ARG A 407 23.33 8.49 -4.37
N ASP A 408 23.28 7.33 -5.01
CA ASP A 408 24.29 6.28 -4.84
C ASP A 408 25.34 6.27 -5.97
N ALA A 409 25.14 7.06 -7.03
CA ALA A 409 26.04 7.19 -8.18
C ALA A 409 27.47 7.56 -7.77
N THR A 410 28.46 6.89 -8.36
CA THR A 410 29.89 7.18 -8.17
C THR A 410 30.60 7.14 -9.53
N PRO A 411 31.09 8.28 -10.04
CA PRO A 411 31.03 9.64 -9.46
C PRO A 411 29.60 10.22 -9.48
N LYS A 412 29.39 11.39 -8.84
CA LYS A 412 28.10 12.07 -8.72
C LYS A 412 27.70 12.83 -10.00
N ASN A 413 27.79 12.18 -11.15
CA ASN A 413 27.59 12.80 -12.46
C ASN A 413 26.17 12.67 -13.03
N GLN A 414 25.28 11.94 -12.37
CA GLN A 414 23.90 11.72 -12.80
C GLN A 414 22.89 12.32 -11.81
N THR A 415 21.74 12.72 -12.32
CA THR A 415 20.69 13.47 -11.64
C THR A 415 19.33 13.22 -12.29
N LEU A 416 18.29 13.89 -11.79
CA LEU A 416 17.03 14.06 -12.51
C LEU A 416 17.06 15.42 -13.22
N GLY A 417 17.03 15.41 -14.55
CA GLY A 417 16.83 16.60 -15.39
C GLY A 417 15.36 16.76 -15.75
N THR A 418 14.95 17.97 -16.15
CA THR A 418 13.55 18.25 -16.52
C THR A 418 13.42 19.05 -17.79
N LEU A 419 12.45 18.72 -18.63
CA LEU A 419 12.06 19.51 -19.80
C LEU A 419 10.54 19.67 -19.85
N THR A 420 10.07 20.83 -20.27
CA THR A 420 8.69 20.94 -20.75
C THR A 420 8.55 20.20 -22.08
N GLY A 421 7.36 19.71 -22.39
CA GLY A 421 7.07 19.08 -23.66
C GLY A 421 7.25 20.05 -24.82
N THR A 422 7.02 21.35 -24.60
CA THR A 422 7.33 22.40 -25.59
C THR A 422 8.83 22.46 -25.89
N GLN A 423 9.70 22.44 -24.87
CA GLN A 423 11.15 22.41 -25.06
C GLN A 423 11.58 21.12 -25.77
N TYR A 424 11.08 19.97 -25.34
CA TYR A 424 11.45 18.69 -25.94
C TYR A 424 11.05 18.58 -27.41
N LEU A 425 9.83 19.01 -27.76
CA LEU A 425 9.36 19.06 -29.14
C LEU A 425 10.18 20.01 -30.01
N SER A 426 10.72 21.10 -29.43
CA SER A 426 11.57 22.05 -30.15
C SER A 426 12.92 21.45 -30.59
N LEU A 427 13.35 20.37 -29.94
CA LEU A 427 14.56 19.60 -30.30
C LEU A 427 14.32 18.65 -31.47
N GLY A 428 13.07 18.52 -31.93
CA GLY A 428 12.69 17.69 -33.07
C GLY A 428 12.33 16.23 -32.72
N SER A 429 12.33 15.86 -31.44
CA SER A 429 11.81 14.57 -30.97
C SER A 429 10.33 14.67 -30.60
N THR A 430 9.52 13.68 -30.99
CA THR A 430 8.09 13.60 -30.65
C THR A 430 7.77 12.50 -29.65
N THR A 431 8.77 11.70 -29.27
CA THR A 431 8.61 10.54 -28.41
C THR A 431 9.66 10.54 -27.30
N PHE A 432 9.23 10.23 -26.08
CA PHE A 432 10.09 10.08 -24.90
C PHE A 432 9.76 8.74 -24.24
N ASP A 433 10.72 7.82 -24.21
CA ASP A 433 10.56 6.45 -23.67
C ASP A 433 9.32 5.73 -24.21
N ASP A 434 9.12 5.80 -25.53
CA ASP A 434 7.96 5.28 -26.28
C ASP A 434 6.61 5.96 -26.01
N PHE A 435 6.57 7.02 -25.20
CA PHE A 435 5.39 7.88 -25.06
C PHE A 435 5.37 8.98 -26.12
N GLU A 436 4.23 9.18 -26.78
CA GLU A 436 3.98 10.41 -27.54
C GLU A 436 3.90 11.61 -26.61
N ILE A 437 4.67 12.66 -26.95
CA ILE A 437 4.79 13.88 -26.15
C ILE A 437 3.99 15.03 -26.77
N THR A 438 3.35 15.79 -25.89
CA THR A 438 2.60 16.99 -26.18
C THR A 438 3.23 18.19 -25.48
N ALA A 439 2.86 19.40 -25.91
CA ALA A 439 3.34 20.64 -25.30
C ALA A 439 2.96 20.80 -23.81
N ALA A 440 1.95 20.08 -23.33
CA ALA A 440 1.48 20.11 -21.95
C ALA A 440 2.36 19.28 -21.00
N ASP A 441 3.10 18.30 -21.53
CA ASP A 441 3.86 17.37 -20.70
C ASP A 441 5.03 18.05 -19.98
N THR A 442 5.37 17.53 -18.81
CA THR A 442 6.64 17.74 -18.11
C THR A 442 7.36 16.40 -18.10
N LEU A 443 8.58 16.40 -18.61
CA LEU A 443 9.46 15.24 -18.70
C LEU A 443 10.49 15.34 -17.59
N VAL A 444 10.71 14.24 -16.88
CA VAL A 444 11.77 14.06 -15.89
C VAL A 444 12.61 12.88 -16.35
N LYS A 445 13.91 13.08 -16.52
CA LYS A 445 14.83 12.03 -16.97
C LYS A 445 15.94 11.79 -15.96
N TYR A 446 16.23 10.53 -15.65
CA TYR A 446 17.49 10.15 -15.04
C TYR A 446 18.62 10.27 -16.07
N THR A 447 19.41 11.34 -15.97
CA THR A 447 20.42 11.68 -16.97
C THR A 447 21.67 12.32 -16.35
N PHE A 448 22.67 12.64 -17.17
CA PHE A 448 23.86 13.38 -16.77
C PHE A 448 23.54 14.84 -16.43
N TYR A 449 24.29 15.42 -15.49
CA TYR A 449 24.32 16.87 -15.35
C TYR A 449 24.72 17.50 -16.69
N GLY A 450 23.88 18.38 -17.23
CA GLY A 450 24.16 19.03 -18.49
C GLY A 450 23.54 18.43 -19.73
N ASP A 451 22.88 17.27 -19.66
CA ASP A 451 22.15 16.72 -20.82
C ASP A 451 20.85 17.51 -21.03
N THR A 452 20.94 18.59 -21.81
CA THR A 452 19.87 19.58 -22.01
C THR A 452 18.86 19.15 -23.08
N ASP A 453 19.16 18.11 -23.86
CA ASP A 453 18.27 17.57 -24.90
C ASP A 453 17.87 16.10 -24.70
N PHE A 454 18.27 15.51 -23.58
CA PHE A 454 17.94 14.15 -23.18
C PHE A 454 18.41 13.09 -24.17
N ASN A 455 19.54 13.33 -24.83
CA ASN A 455 20.15 12.39 -25.77
C ASN A 455 21.11 11.39 -25.07
N GLY A 456 21.35 11.56 -23.76
CA GLY A 456 22.22 10.71 -22.95
C GLY A 456 23.71 11.03 -23.07
N LEU A 457 24.07 12.16 -23.68
CA LEU A 457 25.43 12.67 -23.82
C LEU A 457 25.48 14.12 -23.34
N VAL A 458 26.63 14.50 -22.78
CA VAL A 458 27.01 15.90 -22.63
C VAL A 458 27.97 16.27 -23.75
N ASP A 459 27.59 17.23 -24.59
CA ASP A 459 28.40 17.69 -25.72
C ASP A 459 28.26 19.20 -26.02
N PHE A 460 28.71 19.61 -27.21
CA PHE A 460 28.74 21.02 -27.61
C PHE A 460 27.34 21.68 -27.65
N ASP A 461 26.31 20.92 -28.02
CA ASP A 461 24.96 21.48 -28.13
C ASP A 461 24.44 21.88 -26.73
N ASP A 462 24.79 21.11 -25.70
CA ASP A 462 24.46 21.41 -24.31
C ASP A 462 25.17 22.66 -23.78
N TYR A 463 26.48 22.78 -24.05
CA TYR A 463 27.22 23.99 -23.70
C TYR A 463 26.66 25.20 -24.43
N SER A 464 26.29 25.07 -25.71
CA SER A 464 25.72 26.19 -26.46
C SER A 464 24.39 26.68 -25.87
N ARG A 465 23.56 25.77 -25.32
CA ARG A 465 22.31 26.15 -24.63
C ARG A 465 22.59 26.78 -23.26
N THR A 466 23.54 26.21 -22.51
CA THR A 466 23.99 26.73 -21.21
C THR A 466 24.59 28.14 -21.33
N ASP A 467 25.47 28.36 -22.30
CA ASP A 467 26.07 29.67 -22.61
C ASP A 467 24.98 30.69 -22.99
N ASN A 468 23.96 30.26 -23.74
CA ASN A 468 22.83 31.11 -24.10
C ASN A 468 22.02 31.50 -22.85
N GLY A 469 21.74 30.54 -21.97
CA GLY A 469 21.05 30.78 -20.71
C GLY A 469 21.82 31.73 -19.81
N PHE A 470 23.12 31.51 -19.61
CA PHE A 470 23.98 32.39 -18.82
C PHE A 470 23.93 33.84 -19.34
N ASN A 471 24.05 34.02 -20.66
CA ASN A 471 24.06 35.36 -21.27
C ASN A 471 22.69 36.06 -21.24
N ASN A 472 21.59 35.30 -21.19
CA ASN A 472 20.22 35.83 -21.27
C ASN A 472 19.44 35.74 -19.94
N GLY A 473 20.05 35.23 -18.86
CA GLY A 473 19.39 35.04 -17.57
C GLY A 473 18.35 33.91 -17.59
N GLY A 474 18.71 32.77 -18.19
CA GLY A 474 17.94 31.53 -18.10
C GLY A 474 17.80 31.05 -16.65
N THR A 475 16.74 30.30 -16.38
CA THR A 475 16.38 29.87 -15.00
C THR A 475 15.81 28.44 -14.98
N ASP A 476 16.10 27.64 -15.99
CA ASP A 476 15.63 26.27 -16.09
C ASP A 476 16.72 25.34 -16.65
N TRP A 477 16.48 24.03 -16.53
CA TRP A 477 17.40 23.00 -16.99
C TRP A 477 17.78 23.13 -18.47
N PHE A 478 16.81 23.43 -19.35
CA PHE A 478 17.06 23.55 -20.79
C PHE A 478 18.05 24.67 -21.13
N HIS A 479 18.08 25.72 -20.30
CA HIS A 479 19.01 26.84 -20.44
C HIS A 479 20.23 26.75 -19.52
N GLY A 480 20.38 25.68 -18.72
CA GLY A 480 21.60 25.40 -17.97
C GLY A 480 21.53 25.51 -16.45
N ASP A 481 20.34 25.66 -15.84
CA ASP A 481 20.19 25.62 -14.38
C ASP A 481 20.06 24.15 -13.94
N PHE A 482 21.20 23.54 -13.59
CA PHE A 482 21.35 22.11 -13.31
C PHE A 482 21.24 21.77 -11.82
N ASP A 483 21.26 22.77 -10.95
CA ASP A 483 21.04 22.61 -9.52
C ASP A 483 19.65 23.06 -9.04
N TYR A 484 18.85 23.66 -9.94
CA TYR A 484 17.49 24.17 -9.73
C TYR A 484 17.43 25.34 -8.74
N ASN A 485 18.46 26.19 -8.71
CA ASN A 485 18.50 27.35 -7.83
C ASN A 485 17.86 28.62 -8.48
N GLY A 486 17.49 28.54 -9.75
CA GLY A 486 16.83 29.61 -10.51
C GLY A 486 17.77 30.59 -11.20
N ILE A 487 19.08 30.31 -11.24
CA ILE A 487 20.11 31.16 -11.85
C ILE A 487 21.11 30.24 -12.55
N VAL A 488 21.49 30.56 -13.78
CA VAL A 488 22.64 29.91 -14.45
C VAL A 488 23.92 30.64 -14.04
N ASP A 489 24.79 29.99 -13.29
CA ASP A 489 26.07 30.54 -12.87
C ASP A 489 27.24 29.54 -12.88
N PHE A 490 28.32 29.84 -12.17
CA PHE A 490 29.52 29.00 -12.17
C PHE A 490 29.29 27.64 -11.51
N ASP A 491 28.31 27.51 -10.60
CA ASP A 491 27.97 26.23 -9.98
C ASP A 491 27.40 25.26 -11.02
N ASP A 492 26.63 25.76 -12.00
CA ASP A 492 26.13 24.94 -13.12
C ASP A 492 27.23 24.49 -14.07
N TYR A 493 28.14 25.40 -14.45
CA TYR A 493 29.31 25.05 -15.27
C TYR A 493 30.17 23.98 -14.59
N SER A 494 30.27 24.02 -13.26
CA SER A 494 31.05 23.03 -12.52
C SER A 494 30.48 21.61 -12.66
N VAL A 495 29.15 21.45 -12.63
CA VAL A 495 28.51 20.12 -12.68
C VAL A 495 28.43 19.55 -14.10
N ILE A 496 28.20 20.38 -15.13
CA ILE A 496 28.27 19.94 -16.54
C ILE A 496 29.71 19.57 -16.93
N ASP A 497 30.71 20.36 -16.53
CA ASP A 497 32.11 20.04 -16.81
C ASP A 497 32.53 18.74 -16.12
N MET A 498 32.08 18.52 -14.88
CA MET A 498 32.34 17.28 -14.15
C MET A 498 31.72 16.08 -14.89
N ALA A 499 30.46 16.21 -15.34
CA ALA A 499 29.80 15.15 -16.09
C ALA A 499 30.53 14.86 -17.41
N PHE A 500 30.92 15.90 -18.16
CA PHE A 500 31.64 15.75 -19.43
C PHE A 500 33.04 15.13 -19.24
N ASN A 501 33.77 15.54 -18.21
CA ASN A 501 35.08 14.98 -17.88
C ASN A 501 34.98 13.53 -17.37
N THR A 502 33.88 13.17 -16.71
CA THR A 502 33.61 11.78 -16.34
C THR A 502 33.31 10.94 -17.58
N GLN A 503 32.40 11.42 -18.44
CA GLN A 503 32.01 10.76 -19.69
C GLN A 503 33.21 10.50 -20.60
N THR A 504 34.17 11.44 -20.64
CA THR A 504 35.37 11.37 -21.49
C THR A 504 36.60 10.74 -20.82
N GLY A 505 36.50 10.32 -19.55
CA GLY A 505 37.61 9.69 -18.82
C GLY A 505 38.77 10.63 -18.45
N THR A 506 38.53 11.95 -18.46
CA THR A 506 39.53 12.98 -18.17
C THR A 506 39.45 13.55 -16.75
N LEU A 507 38.49 13.08 -15.94
CA LEU A 507 38.20 13.58 -14.60
C LEU A 507 39.45 13.73 -13.71
N ARG A 508 40.31 12.71 -13.65
CA ARG A 508 41.53 12.77 -12.82
C ARG A 508 42.43 13.95 -13.19
N ARG A 509 42.60 14.21 -14.49
CA ARG A 509 43.48 15.28 -14.96
C ARG A 509 42.89 16.65 -14.67
N ALA A 510 41.57 16.80 -14.77
CA ALA A 510 40.84 18.00 -14.38
C ALA A 510 41.05 18.30 -12.88
N MET A 511 40.91 17.27 -12.02
CA MET A 511 41.14 17.42 -10.58
C MET A 511 42.57 17.87 -10.26
N GLU A 512 43.59 17.24 -10.87
CA GLU A 512 45.01 17.62 -10.67
C GLU A 512 45.28 19.09 -11.02
N TYR A 513 44.61 19.61 -12.06
CA TYR A 513 44.70 21.03 -12.44
C TYR A 513 44.04 21.96 -11.41
N LEU A 514 42.81 21.63 -10.99
CA LEU A 514 41.99 22.47 -10.12
C LEU A 514 42.47 22.47 -8.66
N GLU A 515 42.91 21.32 -8.13
CA GLU A 515 43.48 21.21 -6.78
C GLU A 515 44.90 21.81 -6.71
N GLY A 516 45.51 22.05 -7.87
CA GLY A 516 46.81 22.69 -8.02
C GLY A 516 48.01 21.75 -7.85
N SER A 517 47.81 20.44 -7.78
CA SER A 517 48.90 19.45 -7.74
C SER A 517 49.70 19.42 -9.05
N ASP A 518 49.05 19.69 -10.20
CA ASP A 518 49.68 19.96 -11.50
C ASP A 518 48.90 20.99 -12.33
N ARG A 519 49.26 22.27 -12.18
CA ARG A 519 48.73 23.41 -12.97
C ARG A 519 49.39 23.58 -14.35
N SER A 520 50.18 22.62 -14.85
CA SER A 520 50.76 22.74 -16.18
C SER A 520 49.72 22.50 -17.28
N ASP A 521 49.96 22.98 -18.50
CA ASP A 521 49.10 22.66 -19.65
C ASP A 521 49.31 21.23 -20.17
N LYS A 522 50.24 20.46 -19.57
CA LYS A 522 50.56 19.11 -20.05
C LYS A 522 49.35 18.20 -19.90
N GLY A 523 48.92 17.59 -21.02
CA GLY A 523 47.79 16.67 -21.04
C GLY A 523 46.42 17.35 -21.07
N MET A 524 46.33 18.68 -21.11
CA MET A 524 45.08 19.45 -21.22
C MET A 524 44.61 19.58 -22.69
N ASN A 525 44.83 18.53 -23.49
CA ASN A 525 44.67 18.60 -24.95
C ASN A 525 43.28 18.15 -25.43
N THR A 526 42.43 17.67 -24.53
CA THR A 526 41.06 17.23 -24.86
C THR A 526 40.08 18.40 -24.73
N PRO A 527 38.97 18.40 -25.50
CA PRO A 527 37.95 19.44 -25.37
C PRO A 527 37.42 19.60 -23.93
N SER A 528 37.20 18.49 -23.22
CA SER A 528 36.73 18.47 -21.83
C SER A 528 37.68 19.16 -20.85
N LEU A 529 38.99 18.99 -21.02
CA LEU A 529 40.00 19.63 -20.18
C LEU A 529 40.22 21.10 -20.56
N GLN A 530 40.07 21.44 -21.84
CA GLN A 530 40.15 22.83 -22.31
C GLN A 530 38.99 23.67 -21.79
N LEU A 531 37.79 23.10 -21.65
CA LEU A 531 36.66 23.76 -21.00
C LEU A 531 36.94 24.03 -19.53
N VAL A 532 37.47 23.04 -18.79
CA VAL A 532 37.90 23.22 -17.40
C VAL A 532 38.91 24.36 -17.26
N GLN A 533 39.90 24.42 -18.15
CA GLN A 533 40.88 25.52 -18.15
C GLN A 533 40.22 26.87 -18.42
N ARG A 534 39.33 26.95 -19.42
CA ARG A 534 38.60 28.19 -19.75
C ARG A 534 37.72 28.68 -18.60
N HIS A 535 36.94 27.79 -18.00
CA HIS A 535 36.05 28.15 -16.90
C HIS A 535 36.83 28.48 -15.63
N PHE A 536 37.95 27.80 -15.36
CA PHE A 536 38.85 28.22 -14.29
C PHE A 536 39.46 29.61 -14.54
N ASP A 537 39.88 29.92 -15.77
CA ASP A 537 40.40 31.24 -16.12
C ASP A 537 39.32 32.34 -16.01
N GLN A 538 38.06 32.00 -16.27
CA GLN A 538 36.92 32.91 -16.21
C GLN A 538 36.41 33.15 -14.78
N PHE A 539 36.28 32.09 -13.98
CA PHE A 539 35.59 32.10 -12.68
C PHE A 539 36.53 31.92 -11.48
N GLY A 540 37.76 31.46 -11.69
CA GLY A 540 38.78 31.30 -10.67
C GLY A 540 38.48 30.23 -9.62
N ASP A 541 38.89 30.49 -8.37
CA ASP A 541 38.86 29.52 -7.28
C ASP A 541 37.43 29.10 -6.86
N ALA A 542 36.41 29.91 -7.15
CA ALA A 542 35.01 29.57 -6.87
C ALA A 542 34.57 28.37 -7.71
N TYR A 543 34.86 28.39 -9.02
CA TYR A 543 34.63 27.27 -9.93
C TYR A 543 35.42 26.03 -9.52
N ALA A 544 36.71 26.17 -9.21
CA ALA A 544 37.53 25.05 -8.77
C ALA A 544 36.94 24.39 -7.50
N SER A 545 36.51 25.20 -6.53
CA SER A 545 35.91 24.69 -5.30
C SER A 545 34.60 23.95 -5.56
N SER A 546 33.73 24.50 -6.41
CA SER A 546 32.45 23.89 -6.75
C SER A 546 32.64 22.54 -7.48
N PHE A 547 33.51 22.51 -8.49
CA PHE A 547 33.85 21.30 -9.23
C PHE A 547 34.42 20.22 -8.31
N LEU A 548 35.38 20.57 -7.44
CA LEU A 548 35.99 19.61 -6.52
C LEU A 548 35.01 19.10 -5.47
N ASN A 549 34.06 19.92 -5.01
CA ASN A 549 33.00 19.50 -4.09
C ASN A 549 31.99 18.54 -4.76
N ALA A 550 31.76 18.70 -6.05
CA ALA A 550 30.89 17.82 -6.82
C ALA A 550 31.51 16.43 -7.03
N VAL A 551 32.84 16.32 -7.02
CA VAL A 551 33.57 15.05 -7.12
C VAL A 551 33.74 14.45 -5.71
N PRO A 552 33.17 13.27 -5.42
CA PRO A 552 33.48 12.57 -4.18
C PRO A 552 34.99 12.34 -4.09
N GLU A 553 35.62 12.71 -2.98
CA GLU A 553 37.06 12.49 -2.79
C GLU A 553 37.40 11.04 -3.18
N PRO A 554 38.35 10.83 -4.10
CA PRO A 554 38.85 9.49 -4.34
C PRO A 554 39.41 8.99 -3.01
N ALA A 555 39.41 7.68 -2.81
CA ALA A 555 40.20 7.03 -1.75
C ALA A 555 41.74 7.23 -1.92
N SER A 556 42.19 8.34 -2.53
CA SER A 556 43.57 8.73 -2.80
C SER A 556 44.36 9.10 -1.55
N CYS A 557 43.74 9.25 -0.37
CA CYS A 557 44.48 9.31 0.90
C CYS A 557 45.06 7.93 1.35
N SER A 558 44.75 6.82 0.67
CA SER A 558 45.25 5.48 1.07
C SER A 558 46.53 5.00 0.34
N LEU A 559 47.01 5.69 -0.70
CA LEU A 559 48.24 5.29 -1.42
C LEU A 559 49.53 6.00 -0.96
N ALA A 560 49.43 7.03 -0.10
CA ALA A 560 50.62 7.67 0.48
C ALA A 560 51.20 6.92 1.71
N ALA A 561 50.51 5.88 2.21
CA ALA A 561 50.93 5.13 3.40
C ALA A 561 51.69 3.81 3.12
N LEU A 562 51.89 3.42 1.85
CA LEU A 562 52.46 2.11 1.49
C LEU A 562 53.87 2.14 0.87
N VAL A 563 54.57 3.29 0.84
CA VAL A 563 55.96 3.37 0.33
C VAL A 563 56.98 3.91 1.35
N PHE A 564 56.59 4.27 2.58
CA PHE A 564 57.55 4.75 3.60
C PHE A 564 58.05 3.70 4.63
N THR A 565 57.79 2.40 4.43
CA THR A 565 58.30 1.33 5.33
C THR A 565 59.43 0.46 4.76
N SER A 566 60.09 0.84 3.67
CA SER A 566 61.28 0.11 3.18
C SER A 566 62.61 0.88 3.23
N MET A 567 62.64 2.12 3.75
CA MET A 567 63.88 2.85 3.98
C MET A 567 64.14 3.13 5.47
N MET A 568 64.25 2.07 6.28
CA MET A 568 65.01 2.13 7.54
C MET A 568 65.46 0.75 8.01
N SER A 569 66.33 0.08 7.24
CA SER A 569 67.33 -0.81 7.84
C SER A 569 68.65 -0.75 7.07
N ARG A 570 69.56 0.09 7.57
CA ARG A 570 71.03 -0.04 7.55
C ARG A 570 71.64 1.31 7.95
N ARG A 571 71.62 1.61 9.25
CA ARG A 571 72.58 2.54 9.84
C ARG A 571 73.95 1.87 9.79
N ARG A 572 74.81 2.29 8.85
CA ARG A 572 76.26 2.21 9.01
C ARG A 572 76.72 3.53 9.63
N HIS A 573 77.16 3.49 10.88
CA HIS A 573 77.89 4.58 11.53
C HIS A 573 79.38 4.45 11.20
N PRO A 574 80.06 5.55 10.83
CA PRO A 574 81.49 5.70 11.03
C PRO A 574 81.79 6.61 12.23
N GLU A 575 82.68 6.08 13.09
CA GLU A 575 83.74 6.72 13.89
C GLU A 575 83.49 8.02 14.69
N ARG A 576 83.81 7.97 16.00
CA ARG A 576 85.09 8.49 16.53
C ARG A 576 85.36 8.14 18.00
N GLN A 577 86.64 7.96 18.28
CA GLN A 577 87.32 7.54 19.51
C GLN A 577 87.15 8.48 20.73
N ARG A 578 87.25 7.86 21.92
CA ARG A 578 87.90 8.24 23.21
C ARG A 578 87.18 7.45 24.31
N GLY A 579 87.76 6.70 25.24
CA GLY A 579 89.12 6.37 25.63
C GLY A 579 89.06 5.73 27.04
N ILE A 580 89.85 4.68 27.24
CA ILE A 580 90.55 4.26 28.47
C ILE A 580 89.80 3.76 29.75
N TRP A 581 90.37 2.66 30.27
CA TRP A 581 90.42 2.08 31.62
C TRP A 581 89.27 1.20 32.12
N GLY A 582 89.65 -0.01 32.55
CA GLY A 582 88.84 -0.94 33.35
C GLY A 582 89.11 -2.38 32.98
#